data_AF-A0A349MUM2-F1
#
_entry.id   AF-A0A349MUM2-F1
#
_cell.length_a   1.000
_cell.length_b   1.000
_cell.length_c   1.000
_cell.angle_alpha   90.00
_cell.angle_beta   90.00
_cell.angle_gamma   90.00
#
_symmetry.space_group_name_H-M   'P 1'
#
loop_
_entity.id
_entity.type
_entity.pdbx_description
1 polymer ?
#
loop_
_entity_poly.entity_id
_entity_poly.type
_entity_poly.pdbx_seq_one_letter_code
_entity_poly.pdbx_strand_id
1 'polypeptide(L)'
;MAANKQHPQKSPQHAPILIQIGIYATILFLSWLISEWGAKTFPKFPLPTPVVGLVLLYGALTLHIVKVEWVEDLGAFLISIIGFLFVPSGIQLAGTLGILQNEGWKLIVVIIISTVILLVSVAYCTRFFIWLRVHVLHKDAHVDTESKDEG
;
A
#
# COMPACT_ATOMS: atom_id res chain seq x y z
N MET A 1 -20.28 44.07 13.71
CA MET A 1 -19.09 44.29 12.87
C MET A 1 -18.20 43.05 12.99
N ALA A 2 -18.40 42.06 12.12
CA ALA A 2 -17.61 40.83 12.09
C ALA A 2 -16.66 40.87 10.90
N ALA A 3 -15.37 41.10 11.15
CA ALA A 3 -14.32 40.96 10.15
C ALA A 3 -13.67 39.57 10.33
N ASN A 4 -14.29 38.55 9.76
CA ASN A 4 -13.69 37.23 9.63
C ASN A 4 -12.63 37.30 8.53
N LYS A 5 -11.35 37.29 8.94
CA LYS A 5 -10.21 37.32 8.03
C LYS A 5 -10.11 35.95 7.35
N GLN A 6 -10.55 35.90 6.10
CA GLN A 6 -10.27 34.78 5.20
C GLN A 6 -8.76 34.64 5.05
N HIS A 7 -8.21 33.52 5.53
CA HIS A 7 -6.90 33.06 5.10
C HIS A 7 -6.96 32.80 3.58
N PRO A 8 -6.01 33.33 2.78
CA PRO A 8 -5.98 33.09 1.35
C PRO A 8 -5.67 31.61 1.10
N GLN A 9 -6.69 30.85 0.68
CA GLN A 9 -6.48 29.51 0.14
C GLN A 9 -5.64 29.62 -1.13
N LYS A 10 -4.41 29.11 -1.05
CA LYS A 10 -3.47 28.98 -2.17
C LYS A 10 -4.05 27.93 -3.11
N SER A 11 -4.41 28.35 -4.33
CA SER A 11 -5.07 27.54 -5.34
C SER A 11 -4.34 26.20 -5.55
N PRO A 12 -5.05 25.05 -5.52
CA PRO A 12 -4.43 23.75 -5.76
C PRO A 12 -3.96 23.74 -7.21
N GLN A 13 -2.64 23.74 -7.40
CA GLN A 13 -2.01 23.67 -8.71
C GLN A 13 -2.22 22.25 -9.25
N HIS A 14 -3.37 22.05 -9.89
CA HIS A 14 -3.73 20.81 -10.58
C HIS A 14 -2.69 20.56 -11.67
N ALA A 15 -1.85 19.55 -11.46
CA ALA A 15 -1.02 19.06 -12.54
C ALA A 15 -1.94 18.48 -13.63
N PRO A 16 -1.77 18.81 -14.91
CA PRO A 16 -2.52 18.15 -15.98
C PRO A 16 -2.33 16.63 -15.89
N ILE A 17 -3.38 15.87 -16.18
CA ILE A 17 -3.41 14.39 -16.11
C ILE A 17 -2.20 13.76 -16.83
N LEU A 18 -1.73 14.39 -17.92
CA LEU A 18 -0.54 13.96 -18.65
C LEU A 18 0.76 13.96 -17.82
N ILE A 19 0.91 14.93 -16.91
CA ILE A 19 2.05 14.98 -15.98
C ILE A 19 1.90 13.88 -14.92
N GLN A 20 0.70 13.62 -14.43
CA GLN A 20 0.46 12.52 -13.49
C GLN A 20 0.84 11.18 -14.12
N ILE A 21 0.41 10.94 -15.37
CA ILE A 21 0.82 9.76 -16.16
C ILE A 21 2.35 9.73 -16.31
N GLY A 22 2.98 10.87 -16.61
CA GLY A 22 4.44 10.98 -16.71
C GLY A 22 5.17 10.60 -15.42
N ILE A 23 4.63 10.97 -14.25
CA ILE A 23 5.18 10.62 -12.94
C ILE A 23 5.08 9.10 -12.72
N TYR A 24 3.90 8.50 -12.90
CA TYR A 24 3.74 7.05 -12.75
C TYR A 24 4.60 6.28 -13.76
N ALA A 25 4.68 6.72 -15.01
CA ALA A 25 5.52 6.10 -16.03
C ALA A 25 7.00 6.16 -15.66
N THR A 26 7.48 7.33 -15.20
CA THR A 26 8.87 7.50 -14.76
C THR A 26 9.19 6.61 -13.56
N ILE A 27 8.30 6.56 -12.56
CA ILE A 27 8.47 5.74 -11.36
C ILE A 27 8.45 4.24 -11.71
N LEU A 28 7.53 3.80 -12.55
CA LEU A 28 7.46 2.41 -13.00
C LEU A 28 8.68 2.03 -13.84
N PHE A 29 9.18 2.94 -14.68
CA PHE A 29 10.39 2.73 -15.47
C PHE A 29 11.63 2.60 -14.57
N LEU A 30 11.80 3.51 -13.60
CA LEU A 30 12.88 3.43 -12.62
C LEU A 30 12.77 2.16 -11.78
N SER A 31 11.56 1.81 -11.37
CA SER A 31 11.29 0.59 -10.63
C SER A 31 11.65 -0.67 -11.43
N TRP A 32 11.35 -0.69 -12.73
CA TRP A 32 11.73 -1.79 -13.61
C TRP A 32 13.26 -1.93 -13.69
N LEU A 33 13.98 -0.81 -13.83
CA LEU A 33 15.44 -0.83 -13.84
C LEU A 33 16.03 -1.37 -12.53
N ILE A 34 15.50 -0.94 -11.39
CA ILE A 34 15.93 -1.39 -10.06
C ILE A 34 15.58 -2.86 -9.85
N SER A 35 14.39 -3.29 -10.25
CA SER A 35 13.93 -4.68 -10.14
C SER A 35 14.79 -5.62 -10.98
N GLU A 36 15.12 -5.25 -12.23
CA GLU A 36 15.99 -6.03 -13.12
C GLU A 36 17.43 -6.11 -12.59
N TRP A 37 17.98 -5.00 -12.10
CA TRP A 37 19.31 -4.97 -11.49
C TRP A 37 19.36 -5.79 -10.18
N GLY A 38 18.31 -5.67 -9.36
CA GLY A 38 18.13 -6.44 -8.14
C GLY A 38 18.01 -7.94 -8.43
N ALA A 39 17.26 -8.34 -9.46
CA ALA A 39 17.11 -9.74 -9.86
C ALA A 39 18.44 -10.36 -10.31
N LYS A 40 19.29 -9.59 -11.00
CA LYS A 40 20.65 -10.04 -11.38
C LYS A 40 21.58 -10.20 -10.17
N THR A 41 21.45 -9.33 -9.17
CA THR A 41 22.32 -9.34 -7.98
C THR A 41 21.85 -10.36 -6.94
N PHE A 42 20.54 -10.54 -6.80
CA PHE A 42 19.89 -11.43 -5.84
C PHE A 42 18.88 -12.34 -6.54
N PRO A 43 19.34 -13.42 -7.20
CA PRO A 43 18.47 -14.30 -7.99
C PRO A 43 17.41 -15.05 -7.15
N LYS A 44 17.58 -15.11 -5.82
CA LYS A 44 16.65 -15.78 -4.91
C LYS A 44 15.46 -14.90 -4.48
N PHE A 45 15.47 -13.60 -4.77
CA PHE A 45 14.43 -12.68 -4.29
C PHE A 45 13.87 -11.82 -5.44
N PRO A 46 12.94 -12.36 -6.25
CA PRO A 46 12.27 -11.60 -7.28
C PRO A 46 11.28 -10.62 -6.65
N LEU A 47 11.66 -9.34 -6.60
CA LEU A 47 10.76 -8.28 -6.17
C LEU A 47 9.84 -7.85 -7.32
N PRO A 48 8.51 -7.90 -7.16
CA PRO A 48 7.60 -7.39 -8.17
C PRO A 48 7.86 -5.92 -8.43
N THR A 49 7.99 -5.55 -9.71
CA THR A 49 8.19 -4.15 -10.13
C THR A 49 7.16 -3.18 -9.52
N PRO A 50 5.86 -3.50 -9.38
CA PRO A 50 4.92 -2.58 -8.75
C PRO A 50 5.23 -2.28 -7.27
N VAL A 51 5.75 -3.26 -6.52
CA VAL A 51 6.11 -3.10 -5.11
C VAL A 51 7.29 -2.14 -4.96
N VAL A 52 8.31 -2.29 -5.81
CA VAL A 52 9.46 -1.37 -5.85
C VAL A 52 9.01 0.04 -6.25
N GLY A 53 8.06 0.16 -7.17
CA GLY A 53 7.48 1.44 -7.59
C GLY A 53 6.71 2.13 -6.46
N LEU A 54 5.97 1.35 -5.65
CA LEU A 54 5.26 1.87 -4.48
C LEU A 54 6.23 2.43 -3.44
N VAL A 55 7.31 1.72 -3.14
CA VAL A 55 8.34 2.19 -2.19
C VAL A 55 9.02 3.46 -2.73
N LEU A 56 9.33 3.51 -4.03
CA LEU A 56 9.96 4.66 -4.67
C LEU A 56 9.04 5.89 -4.65
N LEU A 57 7.76 5.72 -5.03
CA LEU A 57 6.76 6.79 -4.97
C LEU A 57 6.58 7.29 -3.54
N TYR A 58 6.47 6.38 -2.56
CA TYR A 58 6.37 6.74 -1.15
C TYR A 58 7.59 7.54 -0.67
N GLY A 59 8.80 7.14 -1.06
CA GLY A 59 10.03 7.89 -0.76
C GLY A 59 10.03 9.28 -1.41
N ALA A 60 9.65 9.38 -2.69
CA ALA A 60 9.57 10.65 -3.41
C ALA A 60 8.54 11.62 -2.79
N LEU A 61 7.45 11.07 -2.24
CA LEU A 61 6.41 11.82 -1.53
C LEU A 61 6.93 12.31 -0.16
N THR A 62 7.60 11.43 0.59
CA THR A 62 8.18 11.75 1.91
C THR A 62 9.28 12.80 1.81
N LEU A 63 10.07 12.77 0.73
CA LEU A 63 11.11 13.76 0.43
C LEU A 63 10.54 15.07 -0.14
N HIS A 64 9.21 15.21 -0.27
CA HIS A 64 8.52 16.37 -0.85
C HIS A 64 8.96 16.70 -2.30
N ILE A 65 9.59 15.76 -3.00
CA ILE A 65 9.99 15.91 -4.42
C ILE A 65 8.74 15.88 -5.30
N VAL A 66 7.78 15.02 -4.95
CA VAL A 66 6.48 14.88 -5.59
C VAL A 66 5.42 15.30 -4.57
N LYS A 67 4.44 16.11 -4.97
CA LYS A 67 3.28 16.45 -4.14
C LYS A 67 2.19 15.42 -4.32
N VAL A 68 1.41 15.16 -3.26
CA VAL A 68 0.27 14.22 -3.30
C VAL A 68 -0.72 14.62 -4.40
N GLU A 69 -0.98 15.92 -4.52
CA GLU A 69 -1.88 16.51 -5.54
C GLU A 69 -1.49 16.16 -6.98
N TRP A 70 -0.24 15.75 -7.25
CA TRP A 70 0.25 15.43 -8.59
C TRP A 70 0.01 13.97 -8.99
N VAL A 71 -0.45 13.12 -8.07
CA VAL A 71 -0.68 11.69 -8.32
C VAL A 71 -2.06 11.23 -7.87
N GLU A 72 -2.74 12.03 -7.05
CA GLU A 72 -4.02 11.69 -6.43
C GLU A 72 -5.14 11.40 -7.45
N ASP A 73 -5.35 12.26 -8.46
CA ASP A 73 -6.48 12.10 -9.38
C ASP A 73 -6.37 10.82 -10.24
N LEU A 74 -5.19 10.56 -10.82
CA LEU A 74 -4.95 9.33 -11.57
C LEU A 74 -5.00 8.10 -10.65
N GLY A 75 -4.44 8.17 -9.45
CA GLY A 75 -4.54 7.10 -8.46
C GLY A 75 -6.01 6.76 -8.12
N ALA A 76 -6.83 7.79 -7.89
CA ALA A 76 -8.26 7.68 -7.65
C ALA A 76 -9.03 7.13 -8.86
N PHE A 77 -8.63 7.50 -10.08
CA PHE A 77 -9.19 6.94 -11.30
C PHE A 77 -8.82 5.45 -11.46
N LEU A 78 -7.58 5.07 -11.20
CA LEU A 78 -7.10 3.71 -11.34
C LEU A 78 -7.77 2.77 -10.32
N ILE A 79 -7.95 3.22 -9.07
CA ILE A 79 -8.69 2.45 -8.06
C ILE A 79 -10.17 2.34 -8.42
N SER A 80 -10.77 3.37 -9.05
CA SER A 80 -12.16 3.33 -9.51
C SER A 80 -12.39 2.24 -10.57
N ILE A 81 -11.43 2.03 -11.48
CA ILE A 81 -11.53 0.97 -12.51
C ILE A 81 -11.09 -0.42 -12.01
N ILE A 82 -10.60 -0.56 -10.77
CA ILE A 82 -10.04 -1.84 -10.30
C ILE A 82 -11.08 -2.96 -10.34
N GLY A 83 -12.33 -2.65 -9.97
CA GLY A 83 -13.47 -3.58 -10.06
C GLY A 83 -13.72 -4.05 -11.49
N PHE A 84 -13.61 -3.13 -12.46
CA PHE A 84 -13.72 -3.46 -13.89
C PHE A 84 -12.58 -4.36 -14.37
N LEU A 85 -11.34 -4.15 -13.90
CA LEU A 85 -10.19 -5.02 -14.20
C LEU A 85 -10.34 -6.44 -13.61
N PHE A 86 -11.11 -6.60 -12.52
CA PHE A 86 -11.41 -7.91 -11.95
C PHE A 86 -12.44 -8.71 -12.76
N VAL A 87 -13.35 -8.06 -13.51
CA VAL A 87 -14.36 -8.74 -14.33
C VAL A 87 -13.74 -9.72 -15.35
N PRO A 88 -12.82 -9.30 -16.26
CA PRO A 88 -12.20 -10.23 -17.22
C PRO A 88 -11.38 -11.31 -16.51
N SER A 89 -10.69 -10.95 -15.42
CA SER A 89 -9.94 -11.90 -14.59
C SER A 89 -10.85 -12.97 -13.96
N GLY A 90 -12.05 -12.61 -13.52
CA GLY A 90 -13.06 -13.52 -12.98
C GLY A 90 -13.73 -14.40 -14.03
N ILE A 91 -14.02 -13.85 -15.22
CA ILE A 91 -14.58 -14.62 -16.34
C ILE A 91 -13.62 -15.74 -16.77
N GLN A 92 -12.31 -15.48 -16.76
CA GLN A 92 -11.30 -16.49 -17.03
C GLN A 92 -11.38 -17.68 -16.05
N LEU A 93 -11.63 -17.40 -14.77
CA LEU A 93 -11.81 -18.45 -13.76
C LEU A 93 -13.12 -19.21 -13.98
N ALA A 94 -14.17 -18.51 -14.43
CA ALA A 94 -15.47 -19.11 -14.71
C ALA A 94 -15.41 -20.17 -15.83
N GLY A 95 -14.54 -19.98 -16.83
CA GLY A 95 -14.27 -20.99 -17.86
C GLY A 95 -13.63 -22.28 -17.34
N THR A 96 -13.02 -22.25 -16.15
CA THR A 96 -12.36 -23.39 -15.48
C THR A 96 -13.15 -23.92 -14.27
N LEU A 97 -14.45 -23.64 -14.18
CA LEU A 97 -15.28 -23.97 -13.01
C LEU A 97 -15.28 -25.47 -12.65
N GLY A 98 -15.16 -26.37 -13.63
CA GLY A 98 -15.14 -27.83 -13.37
C GLY A 98 -13.93 -28.28 -12.54
N ILE A 99 -12.77 -27.67 -12.76
CA ILE A 99 -11.56 -27.94 -11.95
C ILE A 99 -11.73 -27.31 -10.55
N LEU A 100 -12.32 -26.12 -10.50
CA LEU A 100 -12.60 -25.42 -9.25
C LEU A 100 -13.64 -26.14 -8.39
N GLN A 101 -14.60 -26.88 -8.95
CA GLN A 101 -15.53 -27.69 -8.16
C GLN A 101 -14.82 -28.87 -7.49
N ASN A 102 -13.86 -29.49 -8.18
CA ASN A 102 -13.17 -30.67 -7.67
C ASN A 102 -12.06 -30.31 -6.64
N GLU A 103 -11.38 -29.19 -6.85
CA GLU A 103 -10.23 -28.76 -6.03
C GLU A 103 -10.51 -27.51 -5.17
N GLY A 104 -11.66 -26.85 -5.36
CA GLY A 104 -12.00 -25.58 -4.69
C GLY A 104 -12.16 -25.72 -3.18
N TRP A 105 -12.58 -26.90 -2.70
CA TRP A 105 -12.56 -27.20 -1.26
C TRP A 105 -11.15 -27.06 -0.67
N LYS A 106 -10.13 -27.60 -1.34
CA LYS A 106 -8.73 -27.50 -0.88
C LYS A 106 -8.28 -26.04 -0.90
N LEU A 107 -8.70 -25.27 -1.90
CA LEU A 107 -8.39 -23.84 -2.03
C LEU A 107 -8.95 -23.04 -0.84
N ILE A 108 -10.21 -23.28 -0.45
CA ILE A 108 -10.84 -22.64 0.72
C ILE A 108 -10.05 -22.95 2.00
N VAL A 109 -9.73 -24.23 2.22
CA VAL A 109 -8.96 -24.65 3.40
C VAL A 109 -7.59 -23.97 3.43
N VAL A 110 -6.89 -23.92 2.29
CA VAL A 110 -5.59 -23.25 2.16
C VAL A 110 -5.70 -21.74 2.41
N ILE A 111 -6.74 -21.06 1.91
CA ILE A 111 -6.96 -19.62 2.17
C ILE A 111 -7.16 -19.37 3.66
N ILE A 112 -8.00 -20.15 4.33
CA ILE A 112 -8.28 -19.96 5.76
C ILE A 112 -7.00 -20.19 6.56
N ILE A 113 -6.30 -21.30 6.33
CA ILE A 113 -5.07 -21.63 7.04
C ILE A 113 -3.98 -20.57 6.78
N SER A 114 -3.77 -20.17 5.52
CA SER A 114 -2.76 -19.16 5.18
C SER A 114 -3.10 -17.79 5.78
N THR A 115 -4.38 -17.41 5.83
CA THR A 115 -4.83 -16.18 6.49
C THR A 115 -4.54 -16.23 7.99
N VAL A 116 -4.87 -17.34 8.67
CA VAL A 116 -4.57 -17.51 10.10
C VAL A 116 -3.07 -17.44 10.35
N ILE A 117 -2.26 -18.15 9.55
CA ILE A 117 -0.79 -18.13 9.68
C ILE A 117 -0.25 -16.71 9.46
N LEU A 118 -0.73 -16.01 8.43
CA LEU A 118 -0.34 -14.64 8.14
C LEU A 118 -0.67 -13.71 9.31
N LEU A 119 -1.89 -13.77 9.85
CA LEU A 119 -2.31 -12.97 11.00
C LEU A 119 -1.47 -13.26 12.25
N VAL A 120 -1.19 -14.54 12.52
CA VAL A 120 -0.33 -14.96 13.62
C VAL A 120 1.10 -14.44 13.42
N SER A 121 1.65 -14.55 12.21
CA SER A 121 2.98 -14.04 11.88
C SER A 121 3.07 -12.52 12.05
N VAL A 122 2.06 -11.77 11.59
CA VAL A 122 2.00 -10.30 11.76
C VAL A 122 1.86 -9.94 13.24
N ALA A 123 1.08 -10.69 14.01
CA ALA A 123 0.95 -10.49 15.45
C ALA A 123 2.28 -10.75 16.18
N TYR A 124 3.01 -11.81 15.84
CA TYR A 124 4.33 -12.08 16.40
C TYR A 124 5.37 -11.05 15.97
N CYS A 125 5.40 -10.64 14.70
CA CYS A 125 6.28 -9.56 14.24
C CYS A 125 6.01 -8.26 14.99
N THR A 126 4.74 -7.89 15.16
CA THR A 126 4.36 -6.69 15.91
C THR A 126 4.75 -6.80 17.38
N ARG A 127 4.47 -7.94 18.02
CA ARG A 127 4.87 -8.20 19.42
C ARG A 127 6.39 -8.16 19.59
N PHE A 128 7.13 -8.75 18.66
CA PHE A 128 8.58 -8.70 18.65
C PHE A 128 9.08 -7.28 18.47
N PHE A 129 8.50 -6.49 17.56
CA PHE A 129 8.88 -5.10 17.34
C PHE A 129 8.60 -4.24 18.58
N ILE A 130 7.46 -4.43 19.25
CA ILE A 130 7.13 -3.74 20.52
C ILE A 130 8.12 -4.17 21.61
N TRP A 131 8.37 -5.47 21.76
CA TRP A 131 9.35 -5.99 22.72
C TRP A 131 10.75 -5.43 22.45
N LEU A 132 11.19 -5.41 21.20
CA LEU A 132 12.48 -4.88 20.77
C LEU A 132 12.57 -3.36 21.04
N ARG A 133 11.49 -2.62 20.80
CA ARG A 133 11.40 -1.19 21.15
C ARG A 133 11.49 -0.96 22.65
N VAL A 134 10.81 -1.77 23.47
CA VAL A 134 10.88 -1.66 24.95
C VAL A 134 12.26 -2.03 25.48
N HIS A 135 12.92 -3.03 24.90
CA HIS A 135 14.23 -3.48 25.36
C HIS A 135 15.39 -2.58 24.91
N VAL A 136 15.27 -1.92 23.75
CA VAL A 136 16.33 -1.06 23.17
C VAL A 136 16.10 0.43 23.41
N LEU A 137 14.85 0.90 23.53
CA LEU A 137 14.52 2.29 23.87
C LEU A 137 13.88 2.33 25.28
N HIS A 138 14.69 2.65 26.29
CA HIS A 138 14.20 3.18 27.58
C HIS A 138 13.61 4.58 27.38
N LYS A 139 12.43 4.65 26.78
CA LYS A 139 11.54 5.78 26.98
C LYS A 139 10.20 5.17 27.37
N ASP A 140 9.94 5.18 28.67
CA ASP A 140 8.68 4.76 29.24
C ASP A 140 7.56 5.46 28.48
N ALA A 141 6.81 4.67 27.73
CA ALA A 141 5.50 5.07 27.29
C ALA A 141 4.68 5.20 28.57
N HIS A 142 4.59 6.43 29.08
CA HIS A 142 3.44 6.86 29.87
C HIS A 142 2.21 6.57 29.00
N VAL A 143 1.67 5.37 29.15
CA VAL A 143 0.28 5.09 28.82
C VAL A 143 -0.48 5.87 29.87
N ASP A 144 -0.91 7.08 29.51
CA ASP A 144 -1.83 7.87 30.31
C ASP A 144 -3.05 6.99 30.56
N THR A 145 -3.04 6.39 31.76
CA THR A 145 -4.19 5.72 32.33
C THR A 145 -5.07 6.84 32.84
N GLU A 146 -5.77 7.50 31.92
CA GLU A 146 -6.84 8.42 32.28
C GLU A 146 -8.00 7.56 32.81
N SER A 147 -8.05 7.48 34.14
CA SER A 147 -9.21 7.40 35.04
C SER A 147 -10.57 7.30 34.33
N LYS A 148 -11.42 6.30 34.55
CA LYS A 148 -12.04 5.94 35.83
C LYS A 148 -12.49 7.17 36.64
N ASP A 149 -13.46 7.92 36.12
CA ASP A 149 -14.47 8.61 36.92
C ASP A 149 -15.54 9.21 36.00
N GLU A 150 -16.69 8.54 35.86
CA GLU A 150 -18.01 9.19 35.79
C GLU A 150 -19.00 8.18 36.38
N GLY A 151 -19.36 8.43 37.64
CA GLY A 151 -20.44 7.75 38.36
C GLY A 151 -21.82 8.33 38.04
#